data_AF-A0AB36JB72-F1
#
_entry.id   AF-A0AB36JB72-F1
#
_cell.length_a   1.000
_cell.length_b   1.000
_cell.length_c   1.000
_cell.angle_alpha   90.00
_cell.angle_beta   90.00
_cell.angle_gamma   90.00
#
_symmetry.space_group_name_H-M   'P 1'
#
loop_
_entity.id
_entity.type
_entity.pdbx_description
1 polymer ?
#
loop_
_entity_poly.entity_id
_entity_poly.type
_entity_poly.pdbx_seq_one_letter_code
_entity_poly.pdbx_strand_id
1 'polypeptide(L)'
;MRDTIVRKIKIHALKRVEKYTRALTVREQQLLINEVIRYYDLLYDSSLQKSSGNDRDISNFIDFSFPIAFRYLYKSYTDVEGFPLIPSTSKSIKDVEVFLNICFKAGLMENYEELLLKKILSYGTIDEKSARLSHLNKYYYIEKYEKTKSVVHSHRILNALEDNYIKGFSQLPRIIKKMEKMVYLWNNNFIGYDANPEVDHFFIRNAQLDIAQATEWDGFPQSSTFGGIEYHYFLDAVVAIESICLKHLQFVEVATKKYPNLEKRNILPLVLDYDGFVETLKYILGVSSEMASEIFDIFILDDQKKEYYNHIGAPTPLFIRISSTQLLRSFTGCIYKPIEFMLSEIKRQYSKDWDRNTNERELLFRKELYAWFNEKRFMTFDRSIDIYENGRIITDIDGCIFDKKTNDIAFIQLKWQDSIYDSTRSFTSKKKNYIEKSTKWVKDIEEWVNKASEKQIADFLHLSPQLIQKDKIKFFVIGRHNGNYSGDEKPPSNAAWCQWYNLLEIFRTQVNEEINISKLFDLIQKESPYDQKYEFETLEIRYGNFFVELIAPPYNQA
;
A
#
# COMPACT_ATOMS: atom_id res chain seq x y z
N MET A 1 29.25 11.47 6.98
CA MET A 1 28.47 10.41 7.64
C MET A 1 29.18 9.02 7.65
N ARG A 2 30.51 8.95 7.62
CA ARG A 2 31.21 7.66 7.36
C ARG A 2 31.33 6.72 8.57
N ASP A 3 31.05 7.16 9.80
CA ASP A 3 31.24 6.32 11.01
C ASP A 3 30.16 6.49 12.10
N THR A 4 28.90 6.20 11.78
CA THR A 4 27.81 6.17 12.78
C THR A 4 27.62 4.77 13.38
N ILE A 5 27.08 4.66 14.60
CA ILE A 5 26.70 3.37 15.19
C ILE A 5 25.70 2.61 14.30
N VAL A 6 24.75 3.34 13.70
CA VAL A 6 23.79 2.80 12.71
C VAL A 6 24.52 2.09 11.56
N ARG A 7 25.52 2.74 10.96
CA ARG A 7 26.31 2.16 9.86
C ARG A 7 27.15 0.97 10.32
N LYS A 8 27.73 1.02 11.53
CA LYS A 8 28.49 -0.10 12.12
C LYS A 8 27.61 -1.34 12.30
N ILE A 9 26.42 -1.18 12.90
CA ILE A 9 25.45 -2.26 13.06
C ILE A 9 25.04 -2.82 11.69
N LYS A 10 24.68 -1.94 10.75
CA LYS A 10 24.27 -2.35 9.39
C LYS A 10 25.33 -3.22 8.71
N ILE A 11 26.58 -2.73 8.64
CA ILE A 11 27.68 -3.45 7.97
C ILE A 11 27.94 -4.79 8.66
N HIS A 12 27.93 -4.83 9.99
CA HIS A 12 28.16 -6.07 10.72
C HIS A 12 27.03 -7.09 10.51
N ALA A 13 25.77 -6.64 10.55
CA ALA A 13 24.61 -7.49 10.30
C ALA A 13 24.61 -8.03 8.86
N LEU A 14 24.82 -7.18 7.85
CA LEU A 14 24.90 -7.59 6.44
C LEU A 14 26.04 -8.60 6.19
N LYS A 15 27.22 -8.40 6.80
CA LYS A 15 28.32 -9.38 6.71
C LYS A 15 27.93 -10.74 7.29
N ARG A 16 27.12 -10.78 8.35
CA ARG A 16 26.60 -12.05 8.91
C ARG A 16 25.58 -12.71 7.97
N VAL A 17 24.68 -11.93 7.36
CA VAL A 17 23.73 -12.44 6.35
C VAL A 17 24.48 -13.03 5.15
N GLU A 18 25.48 -12.30 4.64
CA GLU A 18 26.30 -12.76 3.53
C GLU A 18 27.08 -14.04 3.89
N LYS A 19 27.71 -14.09 5.07
CA LYS A 19 28.41 -15.29 5.54
C LYS A 19 27.48 -16.49 5.65
N TYR A 20 26.25 -16.27 6.12
CA TYR A 20 25.25 -17.32 6.29
C TYR A 20 24.83 -17.92 4.93
N THR A 21 24.62 -17.07 3.92
CA THR A 21 24.08 -17.47 2.61
C THR A 21 25.14 -17.95 1.62
N ARG A 22 26.36 -17.41 1.68
CA ARG A 22 27.45 -17.71 0.73
C ARG A 22 27.92 -19.17 0.75
N ALA A 23 27.76 -19.86 1.87
CA ALA A 23 28.17 -21.26 2.01
C ALA A 23 27.11 -22.26 1.54
N LEU A 24 25.90 -21.79 1.18
CA LEU A 24 24.78 -22.66 0.82
C LEU A 24 24.88 -23.07 -0.65
N THR A 25 24.68 -24.36 -0.91
CA THR A 25 24.39 -24.89 -2.24
C THR A 25 23.04 -24.35 -2.75
N VAL A 26 22.81 -24.41 -4.06
CA VAL A 26 21.52 -24.02 -4.67
C VAL A 26 20.35 -24.74 -3.99
N ARG A 27 20.54 -26.03 -3.66
CA ARG A 27 19.52 -26.84 -3.01
C ARG A 27 19.23 -26.39 -1.57
N GLU A 28 20.26 -26.09 -0.79
CA GLU A 28 20.08 -25.57 0.57
C GLU A 28 19.42 -24.19 0.54
N GLN A 29 19.68 -23.37 -0.49
CA GLN A 29 19.01 -22.09 -0.68
C GLN A 29 17.52 -22.26 -0.99
N GLN A 30 17.12 -23.17 -1.90
CA GLN A 30 15.71 -23.48 -2.16
C GLN A 30 14.97 -23.87 -0.87
N LEU A 31 15.59 -24.74 -0.06
CA LEU A 31 15.03 -25.16 1.22
C LEU A 31 14.93 -24.00 2.22
N LEU A 32 15.94 -23.14 2.28
CA LEU A 32 15.92 -21.98 3.17
C LEU A 32 14.89 -20.94 2.75
N ILE A 33 14.69 -20.69 1.45
CA ILE A 33 13.62 -19.81 0.96
C ILE A 33 12.26 -20.33 1.40
N ASN A 34 12.04 -21.63 1.28
CA ASN A 34 10.81 -22.25 1.75
C ASN A 34 10.61 -22.05 3.26
N GLU A 35 11.64 -22.26 4.08
CA GLU A 35 11.57 -22.03 5.52
C GLU A 35 11.37 -20.54 5.88
N VAL A 36 11.95 -19.62 5.11
CA VAL A 36 11.75 -18.18 5.26
C VAL A 36 10.28 -17.82 5.03
N ILE A 37 9.67 -18.30 3.95
CA ILE A 37 8.25 -18.06 3.68
C ILE A 37 7.35 -18.73 4.72
N ARG A 38 7.65 -19.97 5.12
CA ARG A 38 6.97 -20.64 6.24
C ARG A 38 6.98 -19.79 7.52
N TYR A 39 8.10 -19.16 7.82
CA TYR A 39 8.21 -18.29 8.99
C TYR A 39 7.34 -17.04 8.85
N TYR A 40 7.41 -16.34 7.72
CA TYR A 40 6.61 -15.14 7.49
C TYR A 40 5.10 -15.42 7.47
N ASP A 41 4.68 -16.46 6.75
CA ASP A 41 3.28 -16.86 6.63
C ASP A 41 2.67 -17.20 8.00
N LEU A 42 3.40 -17.94 8.83
CA LEU A 42 2.97 -18.23 10.21
C LEU A 42 2.94 -17.00 11.10
N LEU A 43 3.96 -16.13 10.99
CA LEU A 43 4.05 -14.93 11.81
C LEU A 43 2.88 -14.00 11.52
N TYR A 44 2.57 -13.79 10.24
CA TYR A 44 1.48 -12.94 9.80
C TYR A 44 0.11 -13.54 10.12
N ASP A 45 -0.12 -14.84 9.87
CA ASP A 45 -1.35 -15.50 10.30
C ASP A 45 -1.58 -15.38 11.82
N SER A 46 -0.51 -15.55 12.62
CA SER A 46 -0.58 -15.36 14.08
C SER A 46 -0.92 -13.92 14.49
N SER A 47 -0.60 -12.92 13.65
CA SER A 47 -0.96 -11.52 13.91
C SER A 47 -2.44 -11.29 13.63
N LEU A 48 -2.95 -11.81 12.51
CA LEU A 48 -4.37 -11.71 12.14
C LEU A 48 -5.31 -12.33 13.20
N GLN A 49 -4.85 -13.33 13.94
CA GLN A 49 -5.63 -13.97 15.01
C GLN A 49 -5.61 -13.21 16.34
N LYS A 50 -4.67 -12.28 16.57
CA LYS A 50 -4.54 -11.54 17.83
C LYS A 50 -5.27 -10.21 17.72
N SER A 51 -6.31 -10.01 18.52
CA SER A 51 -7.10 -8.76 18.58
C SER A 51 -6.38 -7.57 19.24
N SER A 52 -5.04 -7.53 19.25
CA SER A 52 -4.25 -6.58 20.06
C SER A 52 -3.06 -6.03 19.27
N GLY A 53 -2.69 -4.76 19.52
CA GLY A 53 -1.82 -3.88 18.72
C GLY A 53 -0.36 -4.30 18.41
N ASN A 54 -0.01 -5.59 18.46
CA ASN A 54 1.27 -6.17 18.02
C ASN A 54 1.40 -6.29 16.49
N ASP A 55 0.34 -6.02 15.71
CA ASP A 55 0.36 -6.12 14.24
C ASP A 55 1.43 -5.23 13.58
N ARG A 56 1.76 -4.11 14.22
CA ARG A 56 2.77 -3.17 13.72
C ARG A 56 4.18 -3.73 13.82
N ASP A 57 4.50 -4.45 14.90
CA ASP A 57 5.83 -5.02 15.09
C ASP A 57 6.10 -6.14 14.09
N ILE A 58 5.06 -6.91 13.76
CA ILE A 58 5.13 -7.98 12.76
C ILE A 58 5.24 -7.41 11.35
N SER A 59 4.43 -6.41 11.00
CA SER A 59 4.52 -5.73 9.69
C SER A 59 5.90 -5.11 9.48
N ASN A 60 6.40 -4.37 10.47
CA ASN A 60 7.77 -3.82 10.43
C ASN A 60 8.82 -4.93 10.32
N PHE A 61 8.64 -6.05 11.04
CA PHE A 61 9.56 -7.18 10.93
C PHE A 61 9.64 -7.68 9.50
N ILE A 62 8.50 -7.89 8.83
CA ILE A 62 8.42 -8.33 7.43
C ILE A 62 9.07 -7.28 6.51
N ASP A 63 8.63 -6.02 6.58
CA ASP A 63 9.08 -4.94 5.67
C ASP A 63 10.59 -4.68 5.73
N PHE A 64 11.21 -4.85 6.90
CA PHE A 64 12.65 -4.63 7.07
C PHE A 64 13.49 -5.91 6.92
N SER A 65 12.94 -7.10 7.17
CA SER A 65 13.71 -8.35 7.05
C SER A 65 13.60 -8.99 5.67
N PHE A 66 12.43 -8.95 5.04
CA PHE A 66 12.15 -9.65 3.78
C PHE A 66 13.06 -9.19 2.65
N PRO A 67 13.21 -7.87 2.36
CA PRO A 67 14.07 -7.42 1.26
C PRO A 67 15.53 -7.81 1.47
N ILE A 68 16.01 -7.79 2.73
CA ILE A 68 17.39 -8.21 3.05
C ILE A 68 17.54 -9.73 2.89
N ALA A 69 16.60 -10.52 3.41
CA ALA A 69 16.65 -11.97 3.26
C ALA A 69 16.70 -12.36 1.78
N PHE A 70 15.79 -11.81 0.97
CA PHE A 70 15.70 -12.11 -0.47
C PHE A 70 16.90 -11.60 -1.26
N ARG A 71 17.38 -10.38 -1.00
CA ARG A 71 18.57 -9.81 -1.68
C ARG A 71 19.78 -10.74 -1.60
N TYR A 72 19.99 -11.42 -0.48
CA TYR A 72 21.15 -12.30 -0.28
C TYR A 72 20.86 -13.76 -0.63
N LEU A 73 19.66 -14.24 -0.35
CA LEU A 73 19.29 -15.64 -0.49
C LEU A 73 18.82 -16.01 -1.90
N TYR A 74 18.06 -15.14 -2.56
CA TYR A 74 17.46 -15.43 -3.85
C TYR A 74 18.53 -15.49 -4.95
N LYS A 75 18.47 -16.53 -5.78
CA LYS A 75 19.31 -16.72 -6.98
C LYS A 75 18.42 -17.03 -8.17
N SER A 76 19.01 -17.05 -9.37
CA SER A 76 18.29 -17.50 -10.55
C SER A 76 17.94 -18.98 -10.41
N TYR A 77 16.63 -19.27 -10.40
CA TYR A 77 16.10 -20.63 -10.34
C TYR A 77 15.51 -21.09 -11.67
N THR A 78 15.68 -20.32 -12.75
CA THR A 78 15.07 -20.57 -14.06
C THR A 78 15.45 -21.94 -14.63
N ASP A 79 16.68 -22.39 -14.41
CA ASP A 79 17.20 -23.67 -14.94
C ASP A 79 17.44 -24.70 -13.82
N VAL A 80 16.89 -24.48 -12.63
CA VAL A 80 17.10 -25.34 -11.47
C VAL A 80 15.97 -26.35 -11.39
N GLU A 81 16.30 -27.63 -11.13
CA GLU A 81 15.29 -28.67 -10.94
C GLU A 81 14.42 -28.39 -9.71
N GLY A 82 13.16 -28.83 -9.78
CA GLY A 82 12.24 -28.78 -8.65
C GLY A 82 12.78 -29.53 -7.43
N PHE A 83 12.22 -29.21 -6.26
CA PHE A 83 12.54 -29.94 -5.03
C PHE A 83 11.30 -30.60 -4.40
N PRO A 84 11.45 -31.81 -3.84
CA PRO A 84 10.42 -32.43 -3.02
C PRO A 84 10.08 -31.58 -1.80
N LEU A 85 8.79 -31.54 -1.49
CA LEU A 85 8.28 -30.99 -0.24
C LEU A 85 8.89 -31.74 0.96
N ILE A 86 9.65 -31.01 1.78
CA ILE A 86 10.29 -31.54 2.99
C ILE A 86 9.70 -30.81 4.22
N PRO A 87 9.30 -31.53 5.28
CA PRO A 87 8.84 -30.91 6.52
C PRO A 87 9.95 -30.10 7.20
N SER A 88 9.58 -29.02 7.89
CA SER A 88 10.48 -28.26 8.75
C SER A 88 11.05 -29.16 9.84
N THR A 89 12.30 -28.90 10.22
CA THR A 89 12.94 -29.56 11.37
C THR A 89 13.10 -28.56 12.50
N SER A 90 13.20 -29.03 13.75
CA SER A 90 13.44 -28.11 14.88
C SER A 90 14.73 -27.29 14.71
N LYS A 91 15.71 -27.80 13.96
CA LYS A 91 16.93 -27.07 13.59
C LYS A 91 16.63 -25.98 12.55
N SER A 92 15.94 -26.30 11.45
CA SER A 92 15.62 -25.31 10.40
C SER A 92 14.78 -24.15 10.93
N ILE A 93 13.84 -24.44 11.85
CA ILE A 93 13.00 -23.44 12.51
C ILE A 93 13.84 -22.42 13.30
N LYS A 94 14.77 -22.90 14.12
CA LYS A 94 15.67 -22.03 14.91
C LYS A 94 16.64 -21.27 14.02
N ASP A 95 17.17 -21.95 13.01
CA ASP A 95 18.14 -21.39 12.08
C ASP A 95 17.52 -20.23 11.27
N VAL A 96 16.27 -20.39 10.79
CA VAL A 96 15.57 -19.33 10.05
C VAL A 96 15.19 -18.14 10.95
N GLU A 97 14.77 -18.40 12.19
CA GLU A 97 14.46 -17.33 13.15
C GLU A 97 15.69 -16.46 13.44
N VAL A 98 16.85 -17.08 13.69
CA VAL A 98 18.11 -16.36 13.90
C VAL A 98 18.52 -15.59 12.65
N PHE A 99 18.40 -16.21 11.48
CA PHE A 99 18.72 -15.58 10.20
C PHE A 99 17.86 -14.33 9.94
N LEU A 100 16.54 -14.44 10.09
CA LEU A 100 15.60 -13.34 9.86
C LEU A 100 15.72 -12.23 10.88
N ASN A 101 16.04 -12.53 12.14
CA ASN A 101 16.35 -11.51 13.14
C ASN A 101 17.59 -10.68 12.75
N ILE A 102 18.61 -11.28 12.15
CA ILE A 102 19.78 -10.54 11.63
C ILE A 102 19.36 -9.68 10.44
N CYS A 103 18.55 -10.22 9.53
CA CYS A 103 18.02 -9.49 8.37
C CYS A 103 17.19 -8.27 8.81
N PHE A 104 16.30 -8.43 9.78
CA PHE A 104 15.50 -7.35 10.36
C PHE A 104 16.37 -6.20 10.86
N LYS A 105 17.39 -6.50 11.68
CA LYS A 105 18.30 -5.46 12.21
C LYS A 105 19.10 -4.80 11.08
N ALA A 106 19.53 -5.55 10.07
CA ALA A 106 20.22 -5.00 8.92
C ALA A 106 19.33 -4.02 8.13
N GLY A 107 18.11 -4.43 7.78
CA GLY A 107 17.19 -3.60 7.00
C GLY A 107 16.67 -2.38 7.76
N LEU A 108 16.43 -2.53 9.07
CA LEU A 108 16.07 -1.41 9.92
C LEU A 108 17.18 -0.35 10.00
N MET A 109 18.44 -0.77 10.13
CA MET A 109 19.59 0.15 10.09
C MET A 109 19.83 0.74 8.69
N GLU A 110 19.53 0.00 7.63
CA GLU A 110 19.55 0.50 6.26
C GLU A 110 18.54 1.64 6.07
N ASN A 111 17.32 1.47 6.58
CA ASN A 111 16.29 2.51 6.59
C ASN A 111 16.77 3.76 7.34
N TYR A 112 17.28 3.63 8.57
CA TYR A 112 17.76 4.79 9.32
C TYR A 112 18.94 5.49 8.68
N GLU A 113 19.87 4.75 8.07
CA GLU A 113 20.95 5.37 7.32
C GLU A 113 20.41 6.18 6.13
N GLU A 114 19.40 5.66 5.42
CA GLU A 114 18.74 6.42 4.35
C GLU A 114 18.06 7.69 4.89
N LEU A 115 17.30 7.59 5.98
CA LEU A 115 16.63 8.75 6.59
C LEU A 115 17.61 9.82 7.08
N LEU A 116 18.77 9.42 7.62
CA LEU A 116 19.86 10.32 7.97
C LEU A 116 20.46 10.99 6.73
N LEU A 117 20.70 10.23 5.66
CA LEU A 117 21.18 10.75 4.36
C LEU A 117 20.21 11.76 3.75
N LYS A 118 18.90 11.57 3.94
CA LYS A 118 17.84 12.47 3.48
C LYS A 118 17.54 13.63 4.44
N LYS A 119 18.27 13.73 5.56
CA LYS A 119 18.07 14.76 6.60
C LYS A 119 16.66 14.76 7.20
N ILE A 120 16.00 13.61 7.21
CA ILE A 120 14.71 13.41 7.90
C ILE A 120 14.97 13.18 9.40
N LEU A 121 16.08 12.49 9.71
CA LEU A 121 16.57 12.26 11.06
C LEU A 121 17.88 13.01 11.30
N SER A 122 18.13 13.30 12.57
CA SER A 122 19.40 13.75 13.12
C SER A 122 20.06 12.62 13.91
N TYR A 123 21.39 12.66 14.01
CA TYR A 123 22.20 11.69 14.74
C TYR A 123 22.88 12.39 15.92
N GLY A 124 22.59 11.94 17.14
CA GLY A 124 23.29 12.33 18.36
C GLY A 124 24.08 11.16 18.92
N THR A 125 25.34 11.37 19.28
CA THR A 125 26.11 10.40 20.05
C THR A 125 25.78 10.55 21.53
N ILE A 126 25.42 9.46 22.21
CA ILE A 126 25.30 9.42 23.67
C ILE A 126 26.65 9.02 24.27
N ASP A 127 27.23 7.93 23.76
CA ASP A 127 28.56 7.43 24.11
C ASP A 127 29.16 6.63 22.93
N GLU A 128 30.32 5.97 23.11
CA GLU A 128 31.00 5.20 22.04
C GLU A 128 30.17 4.04 21.46
N LYS A 129 29.19 3.54 22.21
CA LYS A 129 28.34 2.40 21.89
C LYS A 129 26.85 2.76 21.76
N SER A 130 26.47 3.97 22.16
CA SER A 130 25.08 4.42 22.22
C SER A 130 24.86 5.66 21.35
N ALA A 131 23.80 5.62 20.54
CA ALA A 131 23.36 6.76 19.73
C ALA A 131 21.88 7.06 19.93
N ARG A 132 21.49 8.30 19.68
CA ARG A 132 20.11 8.78 19.63
C ARG A 132 19.78 9.26 18.22
N LEU A 133 18.62 8.85 17.73
CA LEU A 133 18.04 9.35 16.48
C LEU A 133 16.77 10.16 16.81
N SER A 134 16.66 11.35 16.24
CA SER A 134 15.51 12.25 16.44
C SER A 134 15.09 12.90 15.12
N HIS A 135 13.80 13.16 14.92
CA HIS A 135 13.33 13.91 13.74
C HIS A 135 13.98 15.30 13.65
N LEU A 136 14.42 15.68 12.45
CA LEU A 136 14.92 17.02 12.17
C LEU A 136 13.77 18.00 11.96
N ASN A 137 12.71 17.54 11.30
CA ASN A 137 11.59 18.37 10.87
C ASN A 137 10.75 18.85 12.05
N LYS A 138 10.32 20.11 12.03
CA LYS A 138 9.38 20.66 13.03
C LYS A 138 8.05 19.89 13.06
N TYR A 139 7.49 19.63 11.89
CA TYR A 139 6.29 18.82 11.69
C TYR A 139 6.71 17.47 11.13
N TYR A 140 6.46 16.42 11.91
CA TYR A 140 6.75 15.04 11.53
C TYR A 140 5.46 14.22 11.65
N TYR A 141 5.47 12.99 11.14
CA TYR A 141 4.37 12.02 11.26
C TYR A 141 3.09 12.35 10.49
N ILE A 142 3.10 13.41 9.68
CA ILE A 142 1.94 13.85 8.91
C ILE A 142 1.44 12.74 7.96
N GLU A 143 2.36 12.05 7.29
CA GLU A 143 2.00 10.97 6.37
C GLU A 143 1.30 9.80 7.08
N LYS A 144 1.71 9.49 8.32
CA LYS A 144 1.08 8.45 9.12
C LYS A 144 -0.32 8.88 9.58
N TYR A 145 -0.49 10.14 9.97
CA TYR A 145 -1.83 10.66 10.26
C TYR A 145 -2.76 10.53 9.04
N GLU A 146 -2.30 10.91 7.85
CA GLU A 146 -3.09 10.74 6.62
C GLU A 146 -3.42 9.29 6.33
N LYS A 147 -2.49 8.34 6.61
CA LYS A 147 -2.82 6.91 6.51
C LYS A 147 -3.95 6.50 7.46
N THR A 148 -4.03 7.06 8.68
CA THR A 148 -5.16 6.77 9.58
C THR A 148 -6.51 7.14 8.98
N LYS A 149 -6.59 8.18 8.15
CA LYS A 149 -7.82 8.57 7.45
C LYS A 149 -8.26 7.54 6.42
N SER A 150 -7.30 6.97 5.68
CA SER A 150 -7.58 5.84 4.77
C SER A 150 -8.08 4.61 5.53
N VAL A 151 -7.48 4.28 6.68
CA VAL A 151 -7.92 3.17 7.54
C VAL A 151 -9.33 3.39 8.09
N VAL A 152 -9.65 4.61 8.54
CA VAL A 152 -11.01 4.97 8.96
C VAL A 152 -12.00 4.80 7.81
N HIS A 153 -11.61 5.14 6.58
CA HIS A 153 -12.45 4.89 5.41
C HIS A 153 -12.68 3.40 5.17
N SER A 154 -11.63 2.57 5.19
CA SER A 154 -11.74 1.10 5.04
C SER A 154 -12.67 0.49 6.10
N HIS A 155 -12.52 0.87 7.38
CA HIS A 155 -13.43 0.41 8.44
C HIS A 155 -14.89 0.82 8.20
N ARG A 156 -15.14 1.99 7.61
CA ARG A 156 -16.51 2.40 7.25
C ARG A 156 -17.07 1.56 6.10
N ILE A 157 -16.25 1.20 5.10
CA ILE A 157 -16.67 0.26 4.05
C ILE A 157 -16.99 -1.09 4.66
N LEU A 158 -16.17 -1.59 5.58
CA LEU A 158 -16.44 -2.82 6.32
C LEU A 158 -17.81 -2.76 7.04
N ASN A 159 -18.09 -1.67 7.76
CA ASN A 159 -19.37 -1.50 8.44
C ASN A 159 -20.55 -1.41 7.44
N ALA A 160 -20.37 -0.76 6.28
CA ALA A 160 -21.40 -0.72 5.25
C ALA A 160 -21.67 -2.11 4.61
N LEU A 161 -20.70 -3.02 4.70
CA LEU A 161 -20.79 -4.40 4.24
C LEU A 161 -21.07 -5.39 5.38
N GLU A 162 -21.40 -4.93 6.59
CA GLU A 162 -21.55 -5.77 7.78
C GLU A 162 -22.56 -6.92 7.57
N ASP A 163 -23.73 -6.63 6.99
CA ASP A 163 -24.74 -7.65 6.67
C ASP A 163 -24.20 -8.75 5.75
N ASN A 164 -23.30 -8.38 4.83
CA ASN A 164 -22.66 -9.35 3.95
C ASN A 164 -21.71 -10.26 4.74
N TYR A 165 -20.93 -9.71 5.66
CA TYR A 165 -20.07 -10.48 6.55
C TYR A 165 -20.87 -11.38 7.48
N ILE A 166 -21.92 -10.87 8.14
CA ILE A 166 -22.82 -11.65 9.01
C ILE A 166 -23.41 -12.84 8.25
N LYS A 167 -23.89 -12.61 7.02
CA LYS A 167 -24.40 -13.69 6.15
C LYS A 167 -23.31 -14.74 5.87
N GLY A 168 -22.07 -14.32 5.61
CA GLY A 168 -20.93 -15.21 5.43
C GLY A 168 -20.63 -16.05 6.69
N PHE A 169 -20.53 -15.41 7.84
CA PHE A 169 -20.30 -16.08 9.12
C PHE A 169 -21.39 -17.11 9.45
N SER A 170 -22.65 -16.82 9.14
CA SER A 170 -23.75 -17.78 9.33
C SER A 170 -23.61 -19.06 8.49
N GLN A 171 -22.96 -18.97 7.32
CA GLN A 171 -22.73 -20.09 6.41
C GLN A 171 -21.46 -20.88 6.76
N LEU A 172 -20.48 -20.23 7.40
CA LEU A 172 -19.17 -20.80 7.67
C LEU A 172 -19.20 -22.19 8.34
N PRO A 173 -20.05 -22.47 9.36
CA PRO A 173 -20.10 -23.81 9.96
C PRO A 173 -20.51 -24.91 8.97
N ARG A 174 -21.41 -24.62 8.02
CA ARG A 174 -21.80 -25.55 6.97
C ARG A 174 -20.66 -25.75 5.97
N ILE A 175 -19.95 -24.68 5.61
CA ILE A 175 -18.79 -24.74 4.71
C ILE A 175 -17.68 -25.60 5.33
N ILE A 176 -17.34 -25.36 6.61
CA ILE A 176 -16.35 -26.15 7.35
C ILE A 176 -16.69 -27.65 7.34
N LYS A 177 -17.95 -28.03 7.60
CA LYS A 177 -18.41 -29.44 7.54
C LYS A 177 -18.21 -30.09 6.18
N LYS A 178 -18.26 -29.33 5.09
CA LYS A 178 -17.93 -29.85 3.75
C LYS A 178 -16.42 -30.03 3.61
N MET A 179 -15.65 -29.02 4.00
CA MET A 179 -14.19 -29.03 3.92
C MET A 179 -13.58 -30.20 4.71
N GLU A 180 -14.13 -30.54 5.88
CA GLU A 180 -13.73 -31.70 6.70
C GLU A 180 -13.77 -33.03 5.94
N LYS A 181 -14.73 -33.19 5.01
CA LYS A 181 -14.88 -34.39 4.19
C LYS A 181 -13.93 -34.41 3.00
N MET A 182 -13.50 -33.24 2.55
CA MET A 182 -12.67 -33.07 1.35
C MET A 182 -11.17 -33.12 1.66
N VAL A 183 -10.76 -32.74 2.88
CA VAL A 183 -9.36 -32.68 3.25
C VAL A 183 -8.81 -34.04 3.70
N TYR A 184 -7.63 -34.38 3.21
CA TYR A 184 -6.93 -35.62 3.53
C TYR A 184 -5.43 -35.38 3.75
N LEU A 185 -4.82 -36.28 4.52
CA LEU A 185 -3.37 -36.28 4.76
C LEU A 185 -2.64 -36.77 3.51
N TRP A 186 -1.65 -36.00 3.05
CA TRP A 186 -0.77 -36.36 1.94
C TRP A 186 0.67 -36.45 2.45
N ASN A 187 1.35 -37.55 2.11
CA ASN A 187 2.76 -37.79 2.48
C ASN A 187 3.08 -37.52 3.98
N ASN A 188 2.16 -37.90 4.87
CA ASN A 188 2.21 -37.81 6.35
C ASN A 188 2.30 -36.41 6.98
N ASN A 189 2.83 -35.41 6.28
CA ASN A 189 3.13 -34.08 6.83
C ASN A 189 2.48 -32.94 6.04
N PHE A 190 1.70 -33.28 5.02
CA PHE A 190 1.10 -32.33 4.09
C PHE A 190 -0.38 -32.65 3.88
N ILE A 191 -1.07 -31.80 3.12
CA ILE A 191 -2.51 -31.97 2.84
C ILE A 191 -2.79 -31.96 1.35
N GLY A 192 -3.84 -32.68 0.97
CA GLY A 192 -4.57 -32.45 -0.26
C GLY A 192 -6.05 -32.22 0.06
N TYR A 193 -6.77 -31.63 -0.90
CA TYR A 193 -8.21 -31.43 -0.79
C TYR A 193 -8.86 -31.34 -2.17
N ASP A 194 -10.09 -31.82 -2.27
CA ASP A 194 -10.90 -31.73 -3.48
C ASP A 194 -11.49 -30.31 -3.67
N ALA A 195 -12.15 -30.08 -4.80
CA ALA A 195 -12.89 -28.86 -5.11
C ALA A 195 -14.40 -29.02 -4.82
N ASN A 196 -15.07 -27.92 -4.45
CA ASN A 196 -16.52 -27.89 -4.29
C ASN A 196 -17.03 -26.49 -4.64
N PRO A 197 -17.94 -26.35 -5.63
CA PRO A 197 -18.40 -25.03 -6.08
C PRO A 197 -18.99 -24.15 -4.98
N GLU A 198 -19.67 -24.73 -3.98
CA GLU A 198 -20.21 -23.95 -2.86
C GLU A 198 -19.10 -23.40 -1.94
N VAL A 199 -18.05 -24.19 -1.72
CA VAL A 199 -16.86 -23.75 -0.97
C VAL A 199 -16.11 -22.68 -1.76
N ASP A 200 -15.94 -22.87 -3.07
CA ASP A 200 -15.24 -21.92 -3.94
C ASP A 200 -15.97 -20.56 -4.01
N HIS A 201 -17.29 -20.57 -4.26
CA HIS A 201 -18.09 -19.34 -4.27
C HIS A 201 -18.09 -18.62 -2.93
N PHE A 202 -18.04 -19.36 -1.81
CA PHE A 202 -17.96 -18.76 -0.48
C PHE A 202 -16.68 -17.93 -0.32
N PHE A 203 -15.52 -18.47 -0.71
CA PHE A 203 -14.25 -17.76 -0.57
C PHE A 203 -14.03 -16.68 -1.63
N ILE A 204 -14.55 -16.85 -2.85
CA ILE A 204 -14.55 -15.77 -3.86
C ILE A 204 -15.31 -14.56 -3.33
N ARG A 205 -16.50 -14.77 -2.76
CA ARG A 205 -17.28 -13.69 -2.15
C ARG A 205 -16.50 -12.99 -1.03
N ASN A 206 -15.82 -13.74 -0.17
CA ASN A 206 -15.05 -13.14 0.92
C ASN A 206 -13.89 -12.28 0.38
N ALA A 207 -13.11 -12.78 -0.59
CA ALA A 207 -12.05 -12.01 -1.22
C ALA A 207 -12.57 -10.74 -1.91
N GLN A 208 -13.75 -10.78 -2.54
CA GLN A 208 -14.39 -9.58 -3.10
C GLN A 208 -14.74 -8.53 -2.03
N LEU A 209 -15.21 -8.96 -0.85
CA LEU A 209 -15.50 -8.06 0.26
C LEU A 209 -14.21 -7.47 0.87
N ASP A 210 -13.13 -8.24 0.90
CA ASP A 210 -11.84 -7.80 1.42
C ASP A 210 -11.19 -6.76 0.49
N ILE A 211 -11.17 -7.01 -0.83
CA ILE A 211 -10.67 -6.02 -1.81
C ILE A 211 -11.50 -4.73 -1.82
N ALA A 212 -12.82 -4.81 -1.62
CA ALA A 212 -13.68 -3.62 -1.62
C ALA A 212 -13.27 -2.57 -0.55
N GLN A 213 -12.57 -2.98 0.50
CA GLN A 213 -12.08 -2.10 1.56
C GLN A 213 -10.69 -1.52 1.29
N ALA A 214 -9.93 -2.10 0.34
CA ALA A 214 -8.63 -1.57 -0.03
C ALA A 214 -8.80 -0.18 -0.67
N THR A 215 -7.79 0.67 -0.52
CA THR A 215 -7.79 2.03 -1.08
C THR A 215 -6.92 2.14 -2.33
N GLU A 216 -6.29 1.03 -2.72
CA GLU A 216 -5.33 0.95 -3.79
C GLU A 216 -5.95 0.41 -5.09
N TRP A 217 -7.13 -0.24 -5.03
CA TRP A 217 -7.77 -0.82 -6.22
C TRP A 217 -8.28 0.24 -7.21
N ASP A 218 -8.61 1.44 -6.71
CA ASP A 218 -9.19 2.54 -7.48
C ASP A 218 -8.16 3.38 -8.26
N GLY A 219 -6.91 2.91 -8.35
CA GLY A 219 -5.80 3.64 -8.97
C GLY A 219 -5.99 3.97 -10.46
N PHE A 220 -6.87 3.26 -11.17
CA PHE A 220 -7.22 3.49 -12.57
C PHE A 220 -8.67 3.09 -12.87
N PRO A 221 -9.29 3.67 -13.92
CA PRO A 221 -10.51 3.12 -14.51
C PRO A 221 -10.36 1.64 -14.87
N GLN A 222 -11.41 0.84 -14.66
CA GLN A 222 -11.40 -0.60 -14.93
C GLN A 222 -11.10 -0.96 -16.39
N SER A 223 -11.49 -0.08 -17.32
CA SER A 223 -11.25 -0.22 -18.76
C SER A 223 -9.88 0.28 -19.23
N SER A 224 -9.07 0.87 -18.35
CA SER A 224 -7.71 1.30 -18.73
C SER A 224 -6.86 0.07 -19.09
N THR A 225 -6.06 0.15 -20.15
CA THR A 225 -5.30 -1.00 -20.66
C THR A 225 -3.80 -0.90 -20.35
N PHE A 226 -3.19 -2.04 -20.03
CA PHE A 226 -1.76 -2.21 -19.78
C PHE A 226 -1.26 -3.45 -20.55
N GLY A 227 -0.35 -3.25 -21.50
CA GLY A 227 0.06 -4.35 -22.40
C GLY A 227 -1.06 -4.89 -23.27
N GLY A 228 -2.17 -4.15 -23.43
CA GLY A 228 -3.38 -4.60 -24.13
C GLY A 228 -4.39 -5.33 -23.24
N ILE A 229 -4.10 -5.55 -21.96
CA ILE A 229 -5.02 -6.16 -20.99
C ILE A 229 -5.73 -5.08 -20.19
N GLU A 230 -7.05 -5.16 -20.04
CA GLU A 230 -7.82 -4.23 -19.23
C GLU A 230 -7.50 -4.39 -17.73
N TYR A 231 -7.48 -3.27 -17.02
CA TYR A 231 -7.06 -3.18 -15.62
C TYR A 231 -7.88 -4.10 -14.70
N HIS A 232 -9.17 -4.25 -14.97
CA HIS A 232 -10.04 -5.11 -14.16
C HIS A 232 -9.57 -6.57 -14.14
N TYR A 233 -8.94 -7.10 -15.20
CA TYR A 233 -8.45 -8.47 -15.21
C TYR A 233 -7.32 -8.70 -14.20
N PHE A 234 -6.47 -7.70 -13.95
CA PHE A 234 -5.45 -7.79 -12.91
C PHE A 234 -6.10 -7.78 -11.51
N LEU A 235 -7.12 -6.94 -11.30
CA LEU A 235 -7.89 -6.93 -10.05
C LEU A 235 -8.62 -8.26 -9.81
N ASP A 236 -9.28 -8.80 -10.83
CA ASP A 236 -9.97 -10.08 -10.78
C ASP A 236 -8.98 -11.22 -10.48
N ALA A 237 -7.75 -11.14 -10.99
CA ALA A 237 -6.69 -12.08 -10.66
C ALA A 237 -6.26 -11.98 -9.18
N VAL A 238 -6.17 -10.77 -8.61
CA VAL A 238 -5.93 -10.61 -7.17
C VAL A 238 -7.06 -11.25 -6.35
N VAL A 239 -8.33 -10.98 -6.70
CA VAL A 239 -9.50 -11.62 -6.06
C VAL A 239 -9.37 -13.14 -6.14
N ALA A 240 -9.03 -13.68 -7.32
CA ALA A 240 -8.88 -15.12 -7.52
C ALA A 240 -7.78 -15.69 -6.62
N ILE A 241 -6.58 -15.08 -6.62
CA ILE A 241 -5.44 -15.53 -5.81
C ILE A 241 -5.77 -15.47 -4.30
N GLU A 242 -6.33 -14.36 -3.84
CA GLU A 242 -6.75 -14.17 -2.46
C GLU A 242 -7.81 -15.19 -2.04
N SER A 243 -8.82 -15.43 -2.88
CA SER A 243 -9.86 -16.44 -2.61
C SER A 243 -9.29 -17.85 -2.46
N ILE A 244 -8.34 -18.23 -3.31
CA ILE A 244 -7.66 -19.54 -3.22
C ILE A 244 -6.82 -19.59 -1.94
N CYS A 245 -6.17 -18.49 -1.57
CA CYS A 245 -5.35 -18.38 -0.36
C CYS A 245 -6.18 -18.50 0.93
N LEU A 246 -7.28 -17.75 1.03
CA LEU A 246 -8.22 -17.80 2.16
C LEU A 246 -8.87 -19.18 2.29
N LYS A 247 -9.29 -19.78 1.17
CA LYS A 247 -9.79 -21.16 1.14
C LYS A 247 -8.75 -22.14 1.67
N HIS A 248 -7.50 -21.99 1.22
CA HIS A 248 -6.42 -22.86 1.64
C HIS A 248 -6.11 -22.72 3.14
N LEU A 249 -6.08 -21.49 3.68
CA LEU A 249 -5.94 -21.26 5.12
C LEU A 249 -7.03 -21.98 5.91
N GLN A 250 -8.29 -21.90 5.46
CA GLN A 250 -9.38 -22.59 6.14
C GLN A 250 -9.24 -24.13 6.04
N PHE A 251 -8.73 -24.67 4.92
CA PHE A 251 -8.40 -26.10 4.83
C PHE A 251 -7.27 -26.51 5.78
N VAL A 252 -6.26 -25.65 5.93
CA VAL A 252 -5.18 -25.84 6.90
C VAL A 252 -5.74 -25.91 8.33
N GLU A 253 -6.63 -24.99 8.71
CA GLU A 253 -7.31 -24.99 10.02
C GLU A 253 -8.17 -26.24 10.25
N VAL A 254 -8.85 -26.73 9.21
CA VAL A 254 -9.63 -27.97 9.28
C VAL A 254 -8.70 -29.17 9.43
N ALA A 255 -7.60 -29.19 8.67
CA ALA A 255 -6.65 -30.30 8.68
C ALA A 255 -5.89 -30.43 9.99
N THR A 256 -5.43 -29.34 10.59
CA THR A 256 -4.70 -29.36 11.88
C THR A 256 -5.60 -29.83 13.02
N LYS A 257 -6.90 -29.57 12.96
CA LYS A 257 -7.90 -30.12 13.90
C LYS A 257 -8.17 -31.60 13.66
N LYS A 258 -8.26 -32.02 12.39
CA LYS A 258 -8.51 -33.43 12.00
C LYS A 258 -7.30 -34.33 12.22
N TYR A 259 -6.10 -33.80 12.07
CA TYR A 259 -4.81 -34.50 12.16
C TYR A 259 -3.89 -33.78 13.16
N PRO A 260 -3.96 -34.10 14.47
CA PRO A 260 -3.28 -33.32 15.51
C PRO A 260 -1.74 -33.27 15.41
N ASN A 261 -1.11 -34.21 14.71
CA ASN A 261 0.34 -34.24 14.49
C ASN A 261 0.79 -33.37 13.30
N LEU A 262 -0.15 -32.79 12.55
CA LEU A 262 0.12 -31.99 11.38
C LEU A 262 0.50 -30.57 11.79
N GLU A 263 1.71 -30.14 11.42
CA GLU A 263 2.16 -28.79 11.73
C GLU A 263 1.71 -27.79 10.65
N LYS A 264 0.98 -26.75 11.07
CA LYS A 264 0.55 -25.64 10.19
C LYS A 264 1.69 -25.06 9.35
N ARG A 265 2.90 -25.00 9.92
CA ARG A 265 4.13 -24.56 9.24
C ARG A 265 4.38 -25.26 7.91
N ASN A 266 4.11 -26.55 7.85
CA ASN A 266 4.47 -27.37 6.69
C ASN A 266 3.48 -27.24 5.53
N ILE A 267 2.29 -26.71 5.80
CA ILE A 267 1.14 -26.77 4.91
C ILE A 267 0.51 -25.43 4.58
N LEU A 268 0.87 -24.35 5.28
CA LEU A 268 0.33 -23.02 5.00
C LEU A 268 0.92 -22.42 3.71
N PRO A 269 2.25 -22.39 3.51
CA PRO A 269 2.80 -22.10 2.19
C PRO A 269 2.62 -23.30 1.26
N LEU A 270 2.42 -23.01 -0.04
CA LEU A 270 2.19 -24.03 -1.04
C LEU A 270 3.24 -23.96 -2.14
N VAL A 271 3.89 -25.09 -2.43
CA VAL A 271 4.65 -25.27 -3.67
C VAL A 271 3.68 -25.76 -4.74
N LEU A 272 3.65 -25.06 -5.86
CA LEU A 272 2.75 -25.30 -6.98
C LEU A 272 3.51 -25.28 -8.30
N ASP A 273 2.90 -25.90 -9.30
CA ASP A 273 3.38 -25.89 -10.67
C ASP A 273 2.89 -24.65 -11.42
N TYR A 274 3.75 -24.03 -12.23
CA TYR A 274 3.44 -22.82 -13.00
C TYR A 274 2.26 -23.06 -13.94
N ASP A 275 2.34 -24.07 -14.80
CA ASP A 275 1.32 -24.35 -15.83
C ASP A 275 -0.02 -24.70 -15.20
N GLY A 276 0.01 -25.47 -14.11
CA GLY A 276 -1.20 -25.80 -13.34
C GLY A 276 -1.94 -24.58 -12.79
N PHE A 277 -1.22 -23.53 -12.38
CA PHE A 277 -1.85 -22.31 -11.87
C PHE A 277 -2.30 -21.37 -12.99
N VAL A 278 -1.59 -21.33 -14.13
CA VAL A 278 -2.06 -20.63 -15.34
C VAL A 278 -3.42 -21.15 -15.78
N GLU A 279 -3.61 -22.47 -15.85
CA GLU A 279 -4.92 -23.05 -16.21
C GLU A 279 -6.01 -22.75 -15.17
N THR A 280 -5.64 -22.63 -13.89
CA THR A 280 -6.57 -22.18 -12.84
C THR A 280 -7.03 -20.75 -13.07
N LEU A 281 -6.11 -19.82 -13.32
CA LEU A 281 -6.44 -18.41 -13.58
C LEU A 281 -7.23 -18.25 -14.88
N LYS A 282 -6.83 -18.93 -15.95
CA LYS A 282 -7.56 -18.97 -17.22
C LYS A 282 -9.03 -19.37 -17.01
N TYR A 283 -9.27 -20.43 -16.24
CA TYR A 283 -10.64 -20.89 -15.94
C TYR A 283 -11.43 -19.85 -15.13
N ILE A 284 -10.83 -19.25 -14.10
CA ILE A 284 -11.52 -18.29 -13.22
C ILE A 284 -11.81 -16.97 -13.96
N LEU A 285 -10.85 -16.46 -14.73
CA LEU A 285 -10.96 -15.19 -15.42
C LEU A 285 -11.70 -15.29 -16.77
N GLY A 286 -11.85 -16.51 -17.32
CA GLY A 286 -12.49 -16.73 -18.60
C GLY A 286 -11.70 -16.16 -19.79
N VAL A 287 -10.36 -16.23 -19.74
CA VAL A 287 -9.45 -15.63 -20.74
C VAL A 287 -8.66 -16.70 -21.52
N SER A 288 -7.84 -16.30 -22.50
CA SER A 288 -6.92 -17.22 -23.18
C SER A 288 -5.77 -17.67 -22.29
N SER A 289 -5.10 -18.77 -22.62
CA SER A 289 -3.92 -19.24 -21.87
C SER A 289 -2.78 -18.21 -21.90
N GLU A 290 -2.60 -17.52 -23.04
CA GLU A 290 -1.59 -16.47 -23.21
C GLU A 290 -1.87 -15.30 -22.26
N MET A 291 -3.11 -14.81 -22.22
CA MET A 291 -3.50 -13.71 -21.34
C MET A 291 -3.44 -14.09 -19.86
N ALA A 292 -3.83 -15.32 -19.51
CA ALA A 292 -3.69 -15.83 -18.15
C ALA A 292 -2.22 -15.91 -17.71
N SER A 293 -1.32 -16.33 -18.61
CA SER A 293 0.13 -16.36 -18.38
C SER A 293 0.69 -14.95 -18.16
N GLU A 294 0.34 -13.99 -19.04
CA GLU A 294 0.78 -12.60 -18.95
C GLU A 294 0.30 -11.92 -17.65
N ILE A 295 -0.94 -12.19 -17.23
CA ILE A 295 -1.47 -11.72 -15.95
C ILE A 295 -0.74 -12.39 -14.80
N PHE A 296 -0.55 -13.71 -14.84
CA PHE A 296 0.06 -14.43 -13.74
C PHE A 296 1.52 -14.00 -13.49
N ASP A 297 2.26 -13.75 -14.57
CA ASP A 297 3.64 -13.29 -14.51
C ASP A 297 3.78 -11.98 -13.73
N ILE A 298 2.76 -11.11 -13.68
CA ILE A 298 2.75 -9.91 -12.83
C ILE A 298 2.93 -10.24 -11.34
N PHE A 299 2.46 -11.40 -10.87
CA PHE A 299 2.47 -11.75 -9.44
C PHE A 299 3.68 -12.59 -9.00
N ILE A 300 4.55 -12.93 -9.94
CA ILE A 300 5.72 -13.79 -9.69
C ILE A 300 6.96 -12.93 -9.49
N LEU A 301 7.72 -13.20 -8.42
CA LEU A 301 9.10 -12.76 -8.26
C LEU A 301 10.04 -13.80 -8.89
N ASP A 302 10.87 -13.32 -9.81
CA ASP A 302 11.89 -14.11 -10.51
C ASP A 302 13.24 -13.38 -10.60
N ASP A 303 14.18 -13.96 -11.34
CA ASP A 303 15.53 -13.40 -11.52
C ASP A 303 15.53 -12.02 -12.21
N GLN A 304 14.56 -11.77 -13.10
CA GLN A 304 14.46 -10.49 -13.82
C GLN A 304 14.00 -9.36 -12.90
N LYS A 305 13.22 -9.71 -11.87
CA LYS A 305 12.60 -8.76 -10.95
C LYS A 305 13.39 -8.55 -9.66
N LYS A 306 14.29 -9.46 -9.30
CA LYS A 306 15.00 -9.45 -8.00
C LYS A 306 15.65 -8.10 -7.65
N GLU A 307 16.27 -7.42 -8.63
CA GLU A 307 16.98 -6.16 -8.39
C GLU A 307 16.01 -5.02 -8.13
N TYR A 308 14.80 -5.08 -8.67
CA TYR A 308 13.76 -4.09 -8.41
C TYR A 308 13.24 -4.20 -6.98
N TYR A 309 13.05 -5.42 -6.47
CA TYR A 309 12.53 -5.70 -5.12
C TYR A 309 13.62 -5.81 -4.05
N ASN A 310 14.86 -5.42 -4.35
CA ASN A 310 15.96 -5.55 -3.41
C ASN A 310 15.98 -4.45 -2.34
N HIS A 311 15.09 -3.45 -2.36
CA HIS A 311 15.12 -2.27 -1.49
C HIS A 311 14.16 -2.37 -0.28
N ILE A 312 14.41 -1.58 0.76
CA ILE A 312 13.53 -1.53 1.94
C ILE A 312 12.18 -0.90 1.57
N GLY A 313 11.09 -1.53 2.03
CA GLY A 313 9.73 -1.11 1.70
C GLY A 313 9.20 -1.68 0.38
N ALA A 314 9.96 -2.54 -0.29
CA ALA A 314 9.47 -3.30 -1.44
C ALA A 314 8.30 -4.21 -1.01
N PRO A 315 7.20 -4.28 -1.80
CA PRO A 315 6.05 -5.11 -1.43
C PRO A 315 6.41 -6.60 -1.45
N THR A 316 5.72 -7.38 -0.60
CA THR A 316 5.96 -8.82 -0.50
C THR A 316 5.40 -9.54 -1.74
N PRO A 317 6.17 -10.38 -2.44
CA PRO A 317 5.70 -11.11 -3.60
C PRO A 317 4.69 -12.20 -3.22
N LEU A 318 3.69 -12.38 -4.08
CA LEU A 318 2.65 -13.40 -3.91
C LEU A 318 3.21 -14.79 -4.24
N PHE A 319 3.98 -14.87 -5.32
CA PHE A 319 4.63 -16.10 -5.80
C PHE A 319 6.13 -15.86 -6.01
N ILE A 320 6.93 -16.86 -5.67
CA ILE A 320 8.39 -16.82 -5.82
C ILE A 320 8.81 -18.01 -6.65
N ARG A 321 9.52 -17.76 -7.75
CA ARG A 321 10.08 -18.84 -8.55
C ARG A 321 11.21 -19.53 -7.80
N ILE A 322 11.05 -20.83 -7.56
CA ILE A 322 12.01 -21.67 -6.80
C ILE A 322 12.61 -22.79 -7.65
N SER A 323 12.11 -23.01 -8.87
CA SER A 323 12.70 -23.89 -9.88
C SER A 323 12.21 -23.52 -11.29
N SER A 324 12.60 -24.29 -12.30
CA SER A 324 12.11 -24.14 -13.68
C SER A 324 10.60 -24.32 -13.82
N THR A 325 9.98 -25.13 -12.94
CA THR A 325 8.55 -25.50 -13.00
C THR A 325 7.76 -25.11 -11.76
N GLN A 326 8.42 -24.88 -10.62
CA GLN A 326 7.76 -24.67 -9.34
C GLN A 326 7.81 -23.22 -8.87
N LEU A 327 6.69 -22.80 -8.31
CA LEU A 327 6.54 -21.57 -7.56
C LEU A 327 6.21 -21.87 -6.10
N LEU A 328 6.69 -21.01 -5.21
CA LEU A 328 6.28 -20.98 -3.82
C LEU A 328 5.27 -19.84 -3.65
N ARG A 329 4.05 -20.16 -3.24
CA ARG A 329 3.03 -19.17 -2.90
C ARG A 329 3.14 -18.80 -1.43
N SER A 330 3.31 -17.50 -1.16
CA SER A 330 3.30 -16.94 0.19
C SER A 330 1.88 -16.55 0.60
N PHE A 331 1.40 -17.08 1.73
CA PHE A 331 0.18 -16.61 2.37
C PHE A 331 0.28 -15.12 2.71
N THR A 332 1.39 -14.69 3.32
CA THR A 332 1.62 -13.28 3.63
C THR A 332 1.57 -12.43 2.36
N GLY A 333 2.28 -12.79 1.29
CA GLY A 333 2.25 -12.01 0.04
C GLY A 333 0.86 -11.92 -0.60
N CYS A 334 0.06 -12.98 -0.52
CA CYS A 334 -1.28 -13.02 -1.09
C CYS A 334 -2.32 -12.19 -0.32
N ILE A 335 -2.08 -11.89 0.96
CA ILE A 335 -3.04 -11.18 1.84
C ILE A 335 -2.52 -9.80 2.26
N TYR A 336 -1.23 -9.67 2.55
CA TYR A 336 -0.60 -8.43 2.96
C TYR A 336 -0.26 -7.56 1.73
N LYS A 337 -1.17 -6.63 1.42
CA LYS A 337 -1.01 -5.61 0.37
C LYS A 337 -0.74 -6.18 -1.05
N PRO A 338 -1.50 -7.18 -1.53
CA PRO A 338 -1.24 -7.80 -2.84
C PRO A 338 -1.39 -6.81 -4.02
N ILE A 339 -2.26 -5.80 -3.88
CA ILE A 339 -2.47 -4.76 -4.90
C ILE A 339 -1.23 -3.87 -5.07
N GLU A 340 -0.47 -3.62 -4.00
CA GLU A 340 0.76 -2.80 -4.10
C GLU A 340 1.83 -3.52 -4.94
N PHE A 341 1.97 -4.84 -4.79
CA PHE A 341 2.87 -5.64 -5.64
C PHE A 341 2.41 -5.60 -7.11
N MET A 342 1.11 -5.83 -7.35
CA MET A 342 0.51 -5.77 -8.69
C MET A 342 0.75 -4.43 -9.37
N LEU A 343 0.45 -3.32 -8.70
CA LEU A 343 0.64 -1.97 -9.25
C LEU A 343 2.12 -1.67 -9.50
N SER A 344 3.02 -2.16 -8.65
CA SER A 344 4.47 -1.99 -8.82
C SER A 344 4.94 -2.68 -10.11
N GLU A 345 4.45 -3.89 -10.37
CA GLU A 345 4.79 -4.64 -11.57
C GLU A 345 4.12 -4.08 -12.83
N ILE A 346 2.85 -3.67 -12.78
CA ILE A 346 2.19 -3.00 -13.90
C ILE A 346 2.96 -1.73 -14.28
N LYS A 347 3.36 -0.91 -13.29
CA LYS A 347 4.14 0.30 -13.53
C LYS A 347 5.51 0.00 -14.14
N ARG A 348 6.20 -1.02 -13.64
CA ARG A 348 7.54 -1.43 -14.11
C ARG A 348 7.49 -1.96 -15.55
N GLN A 349 6.52 -2.83 -15.84
CA GLN A 349 6.41 -3.53 -17.12
C GLN A 349 5.73 -2.67 -18.21
N TYR A 350 4.74 -1.87 -17.84
CA TYR A 350 3.90 -1.10 -18.76
C TYR A 350 3.97 0.41 -18.48
N SER A 351 5.18 0.94 -18.25
CA SER A 351 5.40 2.35 -17.87
C SER A 351 4.77 3.37 -18.83
N LYS A 352 4.80 3.11 -20.14
CA LYS A 352 4.15 3.99 -21.14
C LYS A 352 2.62 4.01 -21.02
N ASP A 353 2.01 2.86 -20.76
CA ASP A 353 0.58 2.76 -20.56
C ASP A 353 0.18 3.39 -19.21
N TRP A 354 1.00 3.21 -18.18
CA TRP A 354 0.87 3.90 -16.89
C TRP A 354 0.82 5.42 -17.04
N ASP A 355 1.78 6.00 -17.76
CA ASP A 355 1.83 7.44 -17.99
C ASP A 355 0.61 7.91 -18.80
N ARG A 356 0.18 7.15 -19.82
CA ARG A 356 -1.03 7.46 -20.60
C ARG A 356 -2.30 7.47 -19.73
N ASN A 357 -2.50 6.40 -18.98
CA ASN A 357 -3.72 6.18 -18.17
C ASN A 357 -3.76 7.14 -16.96
N THR A 358 -2.62 7.71 -16.54
CA THR A 358 -2.57 8.74 -15.49
C THR A 358 -3.36 10.00 -15.86
N ASN A 359 -3.51 10.31 -17.17
CA ASN A 359 -4.30 11.47 -17.61
C ASN A 359 -5.81 11.33 -17.32
N GLU A 360 -6.31 10.10 -17.20
CA GLU A 360 -7.74 9.84 -16.93
C GLU A 360 -8.08 9.97 -15.43
N ARG A 361 -7.07 9.87 -14.56
CA ARG A 361 -7.21 9.94 -13.10
C ARG A 361 -7.82 11.26 -12.63
N GLU A 362 -7.41 12.38 -13.21
CA GLU A 362 -7.94 13.70 -12.82
C GLU A 362 -9.43 13.82 -13.10
N LEU A 363 -9.88 13.38 -14.28
CA LEU A 363 -11.30 13.38 -14.64
C LEU A 363 -12.12 12.50 -13.70
N LEU A 364 -11.61 11.32 -13.37
CA LEU A 364 -12.24 10.42 -12.40
C LEU A 364 -12.34 11.11 -11.03
N PHE A 365 -11.26 11.71 -10.54
CA PHE A 365 -11.21 12.38 -9.24
C PHE A 365 -12.20 13.55 -9.17
N ARG A 366 -12.29 14.35 -10.25
CA ARG A 366 -13.24 15.46 -10.37
C ARG A 366 -14.68 14.96 -10.27
N LYS A 367 -15.03 13.90 -11.00
CA LYS A 367 -16.38 13.31 -10.99
C LYS A 367 -16.75 12.81 -9.60
N GLU A 368 -15.83 12.12 -8.92
CA GLU A 368 -16.05 11.65 -7.55
C GLU A 368 -16.24 12.79 -6.56
N LEU A 369 -15.45 13.88 -6.68
CA LEU A 369 -15.62 15.07 -5.85
C LEU A 369 -17.00 15.71 -6.06
N TYR A 370 -17.41 15.89 -7.32
CA TYR A 370 -18.67 16.55 -7.65
C TYR A 370 -19.90 15.76 -7.20
N ALA A 371 -19.80 14.42 -7.10
CA ALA A 371 -20.89 13.57 -6.62
C ALA A 371 -21.34 13.90 -5.17
N TRP A 372 -20.53 14.62 -4.39
CA TRP A 372 -20.87 15.06 -3.04
C TRP A 372 -21.66 16.38 -2.98
N PHE A 373 -21.83 17.06 -4.11
CA PHE A 373 -22.51 18.36 -4.17
C PHE A 373 -23.85 18.25 -4.90
N ASN A 374 -24.94 18.53 -4.19
CA ASN A 374 -26.30 18.52 -4.75
C ASN A 374 -26.48 19.61 -5.83
N GLU A 375 -26.76 19.21 -7.07
CA GLU A 375 -26.93 20.09 -8.24
C GLU A 375 -28.01 21.16 -8.08
N LYS A 376 -29.01 20.95 -7.21
CA LYS A 376 -30.02 21.98 -6.91
C LYS A 376 -29.41 23.23 -6.30
N ARG A 377 -28.36 23.07 -5.49
CA ARG A 377 -27.69 24.16 -4.78
C ARG A 377 -26.36 24.54 -5.39
N PHE A 378 -25.58 23.55 -5.82
CA PHE A 378 -24.25 23.77 -6.35
C PHE A 378 -24.26 23.73 -7.87
N MET A 379 -23.39 24.52 -8.49
CA MET A 379 -23.05 24.41 -9.91
C MET A 379 -21.60 23.95 -9.99
N THR A 380 -21.35 22.87 -10.72
CA THR A 380 -20.02 22.31 -10.94
C THR A 380 -19.59 22.53 -12.39
N PHE A 381 -18.28 22.61 -12.60
CA PHE A 381 -17.69 22.84 -13.93
C PHE A 381 -16.92 21.60 -14.37
N ASP A 382 -17.47 20.84 -15.32
CA ASP A 382 -16.91 19.56 -15.78
C ASP A 382 -15.78 19.74 -16.81
N ARG A 383 -14.83 20.61 -16.51
CA ARG A 383 -13.60 20.84 -17.29
C ARG A 383 -12.55 21.49 -16.40
N SER A 384 -11.28 21.23 -16.69
CA SER A 384 -10.22 22.11 -16.20
C SER A 384 -10.37 23.49 -16.84
N ILE A 385 -9.97 24.53 -16.12
CA ILE A 385 -10.10 25.90 -16.61
C ILE A 385 -8.73 26.57 -16.62
N ASP A 386 -8.19 26.77 -17.83
CA ASP A 386 -6.89 27.40 -18.05
C ASP A 386 -6.95 28.91 -17.81
N ILE A 387 -6.07 29.41 -16.96
CA ILE A 387 -5.93 30.83 -16.70
C ILE A 387 -4.80 31.41 -17.56
N TYR A 388 -5.12 32.49 -18.26
CA TYR A 388 -4.20 33.17 -19.14
C TYR A 388 -3.79 34.54 -18.59
N GLU A 389 -2.49 34.85 -18.68
CA GLU A 389 -1.95 36.20 -18.49
C GLU A 389 -1.08 36.53 -19.71
N ASN A 390 -1.35 37.67 -20.37
CA ASN A 390 -0.62 38.12 -21.57
C ASN A 390 -0.52 37.05 -22.68
N GLY A 391 -1.60 36.27 -22.89
CA GLY A 391 -1.67 35.23 -23.92
C GLY A 391 -0.91 33.94 -23.59
N ARG A 392 -0.40 33.78 -22.36
CA ARG A 392 0.24 32.55 -21.88
C ARG A 392 -0.58 31.93 -20.76
N ILE A 393 -0.68 30.61 -20.75
CA ILE A 393 -1.25 29.87 -19.62
C ILE A 393 -0.31 30.05 -18.43
N ILE A 394 -0.82 30.59 -17.34
CA ILE A 394 -0.07 30.73 -16.08
C ILE A 394 -0.30 29.52 -15.17
N THR A 395 -1.53 29.01 -15.13
CA THR A 395 -1.95 27.85 -14.36
C THR A 395 -3.36 27.42 -14.80
N ASP A 396 -3.80 26.25 -14.34
CA ASP A 396 -5.12 25.68 -14.55
C ASP A 396 -5.90 25.53 -13.23
N ILE A 397 -7.23 25.47 -13.30
CA ILE A 397 -8.11 25.10 -12.18
C ILE A 397 -8.71 23.73 -12.51
N ASP A 398 -8.30 22.69 -11.79
CA ASP A 398 -8.79 21.33 -12.05
C ASP A 398 -10.27 21.18 -11.71
N GLY A 399 -10.78 21.88 -10.69
CA GLY A 399 -12.18 21.80 -10.29
C GLY A 399 -12.72 23.15 -9.83
N CYS A 400 -13.97 23.43 -10.17
CA CYS A 400 -14.68 24.63 -9.73
C CYS A 400 -16.08 24.28 -9.27
N ILE A 401 -16.49 24.85 -8.13
CA ILE A 401 -17.82 24.68 -7.54
C ILE A 401 -18.35 26.05 -7.13
N PHE A 402 -19.57 26.38 -7.54
CA PHE A 402 -20.27 27.60 -7.16
C PHE A 402 -21.49 27.26 -6.29
N ASP A 403 -21.60 27.87 -5.12
CA ASP A 403 -22.76 27.74 -4.24
C ASP A 403 -23.80 28.81 -4.57
N LYS A 404 -24.91 28.40 -5.22
CA LYS A 404 -25.99 29.31 -5.67
C LYS A 404 -26.68 30.04 -4.51
N LYS A 405 -26.53 29.55 -3.27
CA LYS A 405 -27.17 30.11 -2.08
C LYS A 405 -26.31 31.18 -1.41
N THR A 406 -25.00 30.93 -1.27
CA THR A 406 -24.08 31.85 -0.56
C THR A 406 -23.27 32.74 -1.49
N ASN A 407 -23.24 32.42 -2.79
CA ASN A 407 -22.33 32.95 -3.81
C ASN A 407 -20.85 32.65 -3.53
N ASP A 408 -20.56 31.64 -2.72
CA ASP A 408 -19.19 31.17 -2.52
C ASP A 408 -18.70 30.42 -3.77
N ILE A 409 -17.40 30.52 -4.05
CA ILE A 409 -16.74 29.82 -5.15
C ILE A 409 -15.57 29.01 -4.57
N ALA A 410 -15.49 27.73 -4.92
CA ALA A 410 -14.34 26.89 -4.63
C ALA A 410 -13.51 26.73 -5.91
N PHE A 411 -12.27 27.21 -5.91
CA PHE A 411 -11.28 26.80 -6.90
C PHE A 411 -10.41 25.70 -6.30
N ILE A 412 -10.24 24.64 -7.07
CA ILE A 412 -9.74 23.36 -6.56
C ILE A 412 -8.61 22.89 -7.46
N GLN A 413 -7.46 22.60 -6.85
CA GLN A 413 -6.41 21.78 -7.45
C GLN A 413 -6.57 20.36 -6.93
N LEU A 414 -6.69 19.40 -7.84
CA LEU A 414 -6.65 17.98 -7.59
C LEU A 414 -5.24 17.46 -7.85
N LYS A 415 -4.75 16.58 -6.98
CA LYS A 415 -3.46 15.91 -7.18
C LYS A 415 -3.61 14.43 -6.91
N TRP A 416 -3.39 13.62 -7.95
CA TRP A 416 -3.37 12.18 -7.81
C TRP A 416 -1.93 11.70 -7.64
N GLN A 417 -1.51 11.44 -6.40
CA GLN A 417 -0.22 10.81 -6.14
C GLN A 417 -0.32 9.31 -6.45
N ASP A 418 0.78 8.64 -6.78
CA ASP A 418 0.73 7.17 -6.78
C ASP A 418 0.58 6.67 -5.33
N SER A 419 -0.18 5.59 -5.14
CA SER A 419 -0.27 4.86 -3.86
C SER A 419 1.02 4.12 -3.52
N ILE A 420 1.88 3.87 -4.53
CA ILE A 420 3.14 3.14 -4.41
C ILE A 420 4.37 4.03 -4.64
N TYR A 421 5.43 3.77 -3.87
CA TYR A 421 6.69 4.48 -3.93
C TYR A 421 7.87 3.50 -4.03
N ASP A 422 8.69 3.67 -5.07
CA ASP A 422 9.80 2.76 -5.37
C ASP A 422 11.04 2.96 -4.46
N SER A 423 10.99 3.93 -3.54
CA SER A 423 12.04 4.22 -2.52
C SER A 423 11.71 5.49 -1.71
N THR A 424 12.40 5.68 -0.58
CA THR A 424 12.41 6.96 0.17
C THR A 424 12.87 8.13 -0.68
N ARG A 425 13.77 7.91 -1.64
CA ARG A 425 14.14 8.93 -2.63
C ARG A 425 12.96 9.33 -3.51
N SER A 426 12.25 8.35 -4.09
CA SER A 426 11.08 8.58 -4.94
C SER A 426 9.99 9.33 -4.17
N PHE A 427 9.69 8.88 -2.95
CA PHE A 427 8.77 9.54 -2.03
C PHE A 427 9.18 10.99 -1.74
N THR A 428 10.42 11.24 -1.31
CA THR A 428 10.93 12.58 -0.99
C THR A 428 10.83 13.52 -2.21
N SER A 429 11.13 13.00 -3.41
CA SER A 429 11.04 13.77 -4.65
C SER A 429 9.59 14.13 -5.00
N LYS A 430 8.66 13.17 -4.91
CA LYS A 430 7.24 13.38 -5.18
C LYS A 430 6.61 14.36 -4.19
N LYS A 431 6.93 14.21 -2.90
CA LYS A 431 6.58 15.15 -1.83
C LYS A 431 7.05 16.57 -2.14
N LYS A 432 8.33 16.75 -2.48
CA LYS A 432 8.88 18.06 -2.85
C LYS A 432 8.11 18.66 -4.03
N ASN A 433 7.93 17.88 -5.10
CA ASN A 433 7.19 18.31 -6.29
C ASN A 433 5.74 18.69 -5.97
N TYR A 434 5.06 17.94 -5.10
CA TYR A 434 3.71 18.27 -4.66
C TYR A 434 3.66 19.61 -3.94
N ILE A 435 4.50 19.79 -2.91
CA ILE A 435 4.52 21.02 -2.11
C ILE A 435 4.83 22.22 -3.01
N GLU A 436 5.89 22.15 -3.82
CA GLU A 436 6.31 23.25 -4.70
C GLU A 436 5.24 23.62 -5.73
N LYS A 437 4.70 22.64 -6.45
CA LYS A 437 3.69 22.89 -7.49
C LYS A 437 2.37 23.39 -6.92
N SER A 438 1.88 22.80 -5.84
CA SER A 438 0.62 23.21 -5.23
C SER A 438 0.74 24.58 -4.55
N THR A 439 1.89 24.89 -3.93
CA THR A 439 2.12 26.22 -3.33
C THR A 439 2.20 27.30 -4.40
N LYS A 440 2.90 27.00 -5.51
CA LYS A 440 2.93 27.88 -6.67
C LYS A 440 1.53 28.11 -7.24
N TRP A 441 0.74 27.04 -7.38
CA TRP A 441 -0.65 27.13 -7.84
C TRP A 441 -1.49 28.07 -6.96
N VAL A 442 -1.47 27.89 -5.63
CA VAL A 442 -2.21 28.76 -4.70
C VAL A 442 -1.82 30.23 -4.91
N LYS A 443 -0.52 30.51 -5.03
CA LYS A 443 -0.01 31.85 -5.26
C LYS A 443 -0.47 32.44 -6.61
N ASP A 444 -0.33 31.67 -7.69
CA ASP A 444 -0.67 32.13 -9.03
C ASP A 444 -2.19 32.42 -9.15
N ILE A 445 -3.04 31.57 -8.55
CA ILE A 445 -4.50 31.78 -8.49
C ILE A 445 -4.84 33.00 -7.65
N GLU A 446 -4.23 33.15 -6.47
CA GLU A 446 -4.47 34.30 -5.60
C GLU A 446 -4.09 35.63 -6.30
N GLU A 447 -2.92 35.67 -6.93
CA GLU A 447 -2.49 36.82 -7.72
C GLU A 447 -3.45 37.11 -8.88
N TRP A 448 -3.93 36.09 -9.58
CA TRP A 448 -4.92 36.25 -10.65
C TRP A 448 -6.26 36.77 -10.15
N VAL A 449 -6.83 36.22 -9.07
CA VAL A 449 -8.10 36.67 -8.47
C VAL A 449 -8.00 38.14 -8.04
N ASN A 450 -6.85 38.54 -7.47
CA ASN A 450 -6.62 39.91 -7.04
C ASN A 450 -6.58 40.88 -8.23
N LYS A 451 -5.94 40.50 -9.34
CA LYS A 451 -5.81 41.35 -10.55
C LYS A 451 -7.07 41.35 -11.44
N ALA A 452 -7.73 40.22 -11.61
CA ALA A 452 -8.86 40.05 -12.52
C ALA A 452 -10.09 40.81 -12.01
N SER A 453 -10.81 41.51 -12.87
CA SER A 453 -12.11 42.10 -12.52
C SER A 453 -13.17 41.02 -12.26
N GLU A 454 -14.21 41.35 -11.49
CA GLU A 454 -15.36 40.48 -11.26
C GLU A 454 -16.00 40.03 -12.57
N LYS A 455 -16.04 40.94 -13.56
CA LYS A 455 -16.51 40.62 -14.91
C LYS A 455 -15.65 39.55 -15.58
N GLN A 456 -14.32 39.65 -15.51
CA GLN A 456 -13.43 38.64 -16.10
C GLN A 456 -13.62 37.27 -15.45
N ILE A 457 -13.77 37.21 -14.13
CA ILE A 457 -14.04 35.95 -13.40
C ILE A 457 -15.44 35.41 -13.76
N ALA A 458 -16.43 36.28 -13.89
CA ALA A 458 -17.79 35.91 -14.26
C ALA A 458 -17.86 35.34 -15.68
N ASP A 459 -17.24 36.02 -16.64
CA ASP A 459 -17.15 35.60 -18.03
C ASP A 459 -16.45 34.23 -18.12
N PHE A 460 -15.40 34.02 -17.31
CA PHE A 460 -14.67 32.76 -17.23
C PHE A 460 -15.53 31.58 -16.71
N LEU A 461 -16.39 31.86 -15.73
CA LEU A 461 -17.31 30.89 -15.12
C LEU A 461 -18.68 30.86 -15.81
N HIS A 462 -18.93 31.63 -16.87
CA HIS A 462 -20.26 31.81 -17.47
C HIS A 462 -21.34 32.20 -16.45
N LEU A 463 -20.97 33.05 -15.48
CA LEU A 463 -21.85 33.59 -14.44
C LEU A 463 -22.12 35.07 -14.67
N SER A 464 -23.09 35.62 -13.93
CA SER A 464 -23.35 37.06 -13.93
C SER A 464 -22.30 37.79 -13.06
N PRO A 465 -21.71 38.93 -13.49
CA PRO A 465 -20.71 39.66 -12.72
C PRO A 465 -21.14 40.05 -11.29
N GLN A 466 -22.43 40.25 -11.05
CA GLN A 466 -22.98 40.61 -9.74
C GLN A 466 -22.97 39.44 -8.74
N LEU A 467 -22.77 38.21 -9.22
CA LEU A 467 -22.63 37.02 -8.37
C LEU A 467 -21.21 36.82 -7.89
N ILE A 468 -20.22 37.52 -8.47
CA ILE A 468 -18.82 37.36 -8.12
C ILE A 468 -18.45 38.31 -6.97
N GLN A 469 -18.00 37.71 -5.86
CA GLN A 469 -17.46 38.41 -4.69
C GLN A 469 -16.10 37.80 -4.39
N LYS A 470 -15.01 38.56 -4.59
CA LYS A 470 -13.64 38.04 -4.51
C LYS A 470 -13.28 37.45 -3.15
N ASP A 471 -13.80 38.01 -2.06
CA ASP A 471 -13.63 37.56 -0.68
C ASP A 471 -14.30 36.20 -0.37
N LYS A 472 -15.25 35.80 -1.24
CA LYS A 472 -15.96 34.51 -1.18
C LYS A 472 -15.35 33.42 -2.05
N ILE A 473 -14.23 33.72 -2.74
CA ILE A 473 -13.47 32.72 -3.46
C ILE A 473 -12.54 32.01 -2.47
N LYS A 474 -12.65 30.68 -2.39
CA LYS A 474 -11.87 29.81 -1.50
C LYS A 474 -11.04 28.84 -2.32
N PHE A 475 -9.79 28.62 -1.92
CA PHE A 475 -8.85 27.74 -2.61
C PHE A 475 -8.72 26.41 -1.88
N PHE A 476 -8.77 25.31 -2.63
CA PHE A 476 -8.62 23.96 -2.09
C PHE A 476 -7.52 23.23 -2.84
N VAL A 477 -6.66 22.54 -2.09
CA VAL A 477 -5.69 21.59 -2.63
C VAL A 477 -6.04 20.21 -2.07
N ILE A 478 -6.48 19.32 -2.94
CA ILE A 478 -6.98 17.99 -2.56
C ILE A 478 -6.09 16.92 -3.19
N GLY A 479 -5.41 16.16 -2.33
CA GLY A 479 -4.60 15.02 -2.73
C GLY A 479 -5.36 13.70 -2.64
N ARG A 480 -5.14 12.75 -3.56
CA ARG A 480 -5.81 11.44 -3.53
C ARG A 480 -5.36 10.60 -2.33
N HIS A 481 -4.06 10.29 -2.25
CA HIS A 481 -3.52 9.45 -1.18
C HIS A 481 -2.81 10.27 -0.11
N ASN A 482 -2.28 11.46 -0.46
CA ASN A 482 -1.67 12.39 0.49
C ASN A 482 -2.06 13.85 0.21
N GLY A 483 -2.53 14.58 1.22
CA GLY A 483 -2.83 16.01 1.13
C GLY A 483 -1.74 16.90 1.73
N ASN A 484 -0.99 16.36 2.69
CA ASN A 484 -0.05 17.06 3.56
C ASN A 484 1.19 16.20 3.79
N TYR A 485 2.30 16.82 4.16
CA TYR A 485 3.56 16.12 4.37
C TYR A 485 4.37 16.68 5.53
N SER A 486 5.20 15.84 6.15
CA SER A 486 6.13 16.26 7.20
C SER A 486 7.12 17.30 6.66
N GLY A 487 7.54 18.27 7.46
CA GLY A 487 8.37 19.38 6.97
C GLY A 487 8.62 20.40 8.07
N ASP A 488 9.35 21.46 7.73
CA ASP A 488 9.59 22.56 8.66
C ASP A 488 8.48 23.61 8.63
N GLU A 489 7.73 23.66 7.54
CA GLU A 489 6.71 24.66 7.26
C GLU A 489 5.34 24.03 7.12
N LYS A 490 4.31 24.76 7.55
CA LYS A 490 2.92 24.46 7.22
C LYS A 490 2.61 25.01 5.83
N PRO A 491 1.71 24.38 5.07
CA PRO A 491 1.24 24.96 3.82
C PRO A 491 0.51 26.31 4.08
N PRO A 492 0.44 27.20 3.07
CA PRO A 492 -0.22 28.50 3.20
C PRO A 492 -1.68 28.40 3.66
N SER A 493 -2.07 29.21 4.65
CA SER A 493 -3.40 29.22 5.26
C SER A 493 -4.47 29.94 4.45
N ASN A 494 -4.13 30.52 3.30
CA ASN A 494 -5.10 31.06 2.35
C ASN A 494 -5.74 29.98 1.46
N ALA A 495 -5.31 28.72 1.61
CA ALA A 495 -5.94 27.55 1.01
C ALA A 495 -6.25 26.47 2.05
N ALA A 496 -7.22 25.61 1.74
CA ALA A 496 -7.55 24.42 2.51
C ALA A 496 -6.86 23.19 1.89
N TRP A 497 -6.04 22.49 2.69
CA TRP A 497 -5.21 21.37 2.23
C TRP A 497 -5.69 20.07 2.86
N CYS A 498 -6.13 19.11 2.06
CA CYS A 498 -6.58 17.83 2.59
C CYS A 498 -6.33 16.64 1.67
N GLN A 499 -6.33 15.47 2.27
CA GLN A 499 -6.41 14.19 1.58
C GLN A 499 -7.87 13.84 1.29
N TRP A 500 -8.13 13.12 0.21
CA TRP A 500 -9.45 12.66 -0.20
C TRP A 500 -10.22 11.94 0.92
N TYR A 501 -9.59 11.00 1.61
CA TYR A 501 -10.25 10.24 2.67
C TYR A 501 -10.60 11.10 3.89
N ASN A 502 -9.84 12.15 4.17
CA ASN A 502 -10.21 13.15 5.18
C ASN A 502 -11.44 13.97 4.73
N LEU A 503 -11.46 14.39 3.47
CA LEU A 503 -12.60 15.10 2.90
C LEU A 503 -13.89 14.26 2.92
N LEU A 504 -13.79 12.98 2.54
CA LEU A 504 -14.88 12.02 2.63
C LEU A 504 -15.36 11.83 4.07
N GLU A 505 -14.46 11.89 5.04
CA GLU A 505 -14.83 11.85 6.45
C GLU A 505 -15.65 13.09 6.85
N ILE A 506 -15.20 14.28 6.48
CA ILE A 506 -15.90 15.55 6.75
C ILE A 506 -17.30 15.55 6.13
N PHE A 507 -17.45 15.16 4.86
CA PHE A 507 -18.77 15.09 4.23
C PHE A 507 -19.73 14.16 4.98
N ARG A 508 -19.23 13.02 5.45
CA ARG A 508 -20.04 12.01 6.14
C ARG A 508 -20.41 12.40 7.57
N THR A 509 -19.53 13.08 8.31
CA THR A 509 -19.85 13.54 9.67
C THR A 509 -20.84 14.70 9.67
N GLN A 510 -20.96 15.41 8.54
CA GLN A 510 -21.79 16.58 8.38
C GLN A 510 -23.10 16.31 7.59
N VAL A 511 -23.52 15.05 7.42
CA VAL A 511 -24.69 14.67 6.62
C VAL A 511 -26.00 15.37 7.04
N ASN A 512 -26.12 15.72 8.32
CA ASN A 512 -27.30 16.41 8.86
C ASN A 512 -27.17 17.94 8.90
N GLU A 513 -26.03 18.48 8.51
CA GLU A 513 -25.76 19.90 8.50
C GLU A 513 -25.67 20.42 7.07
N GLU A 514 -26.20 21.62 6.83
CA GLU A 514 -26.12 22.24 5.52
C GLU A 514 -24.67 22.72 5.24
N ILE A 515 -23.83 21.86 4.67
CA ILE A 515 -22.45 22.22 4.28
C ILE A 515 -22.50 23.29 3.19
N ASN A 516 -21.73 24.36 3.36
CA ASN A 516 -21.44 25.38 2.35
C ASN A 516 -19.93 25.42 2.10
N ILE A 517 -19.48 26.10 1.04
CA ILE A 517 -18.07 26.13 0.66
C ILE A 517 -17.19 26.73 1.75
N SER A 518 -17.62 27.86 2.35
CA SER A 518 -16.88 28.52 3.43
C SER A 518 -16.72 27.62 4.67
N LYS A 519 -17.78 26.94 5.09
CA LYS A 519 -17.77 25.99 6.20
C LYS A 519 -16.87 24.79 5.92
N LEU A 520 -16.90 24.28 4.68
CA LEU A 520 -16.02 23.18 4.27
C LEU A 520 -14.55 23.59 4.36
N PHE A 521 -14.22 24.81 3.90
CA PHE A 521 -12.89 25.39 4.01
C PHE A 521 -12.43 25.44 5.48
N ASP A 522 -13.27 25.99 6.36
CA ASP A 522 -12.96 26.13 7.79
C ASP A 522 -12.77 24.77 8.50
N LEU A 523 -13.61 23.78 8.16
CA LEU A 523 -13.52 22.43 8.72
C LEU A 523 -12.21 21.74 8.31
N ILE A 524 -11.82 21.85 7.04
CA ILE A 524 -10.54 21.29 6.57
C ILE A 524 -9.37 21.95 7.29
N GLN A 525 -9.38 23.28 7.44
CA GLN A 525 -8.30 23.99 8.14
C GLN A 525 -8.22 23.59 9.62
N LYS A 526 -9.37 23.41 10.27
CA LYS A 526 -9.44 22.95 11.67
C LYS A 526 -8.91 21.53 11.85
N GLU A 527 -9.11 20.65 10.87
CA GLU A 527 -8.63 19.25 10.88
C GLU A 527 -7.21 19.09 10.35
N SER A 528 -6.49 20.19 10.13
CA SER A 528 -5.09 20.20 9.71
C SER A 528 -4.24 19.22 10.55
N PRO A 529 -3.47 18.32 9.90
CA PRO A 529 -2.62 17.36 10.60
C PRO A 529 -1.47 18.04 11.37
N TYR A 530 -1.15 19.28 11.01
CA TYR A 530 -0.11 20.09 11.66
C TYR A 530 -0.52 20.67 13.01
N ASP A 531 -1.79 20.54 13.39
CA ASP A 531 -2.37 21.03 14.65
C ASP A 531 -2.67 19.89 15.64
N GLN A 532 -2.38 18.65 15.22
CA GLN A 532 -2.58 17.45 16.04
C GLN A 532 -1.34 17.18 16.92
N LYS A 533 -1.56 16.78 18.17
CA LYS A 533 -0.50 16.36 19.08
C LYS A 533 -0.27 14.85 18.95
N TYR A 534 0.99 14.43 18.88
CA TYR A 534 1.37 13.02 18.84
C TYR A 534 2.23 12.68 20.05
N GLU A 535 1.79 11.71 20.84
CA GLU A 535 2.61 11.04 21.85
C GLU A 535 3.38 9.88 21.18
N PHE A 536 4.64 9.70 21.55
CA PHE A 536 5.48 8.63 21.01
C PHE A 536 6.10 7.81 22.11
N GLU A 537 6.20 6.51 21.85
CA GLU A 537 7.05 5.60 22.61
C GLU A 537 8.45 5.63 21.99
N THR A 538 9.47 5.76 22.85
CA THR A 538 10.87 5.62 22.44
C THR A 538 11.13 4.17 22.08
N LEU A 539 11.64 3.90 20.87
CA LEU A 539 12.05 2.57 20.47
C LEU A 539 13.54 2.37 20.81
N GLU A 540 13.84 1.26 21.47
CA GLU A 540 15.21 0.87 21.80
C GLU A 540 15.69 -0.29 20.93
N ILE A 541 16.84 -0.12 20.27
CA ILE A 541 17.45 -1.16 19.45
C ILE A 541 18.79 -1.56 20.03
N ARG A 542 18.90 -2.82 20.42
CA ARG A 542 20.15 -3.44 20.89
C ARG A 542 20.72 -4.37 19.82
N TYR A 543 22.01 -4.26 19.56
CA TYR A 543 22.75 -5.17 18.68
C TYR A 543 24.16 -5.41 19.21
N GLY A 544 24.38 -6.57 19.81
CA GLY A 544 25.62 -6.85 20.56
C GLY A 544 25.80 -5.81 21.67
N ASN A 545 26.93 -5.10 21.65
CA ASN A 545 27.22 -4.03 22.60
C ASN A 545 26.73 -2.65 22.16
N PHE A 546 26.12 -2.53 20.98
CA PHE A 546 25.62 -1.26 20.47
C PHE A 546 24.16 -1.03 20.86
N PHE A 547 23.84 0.23 21.10
CA PHE A 547 22.52 0.72 21.48
C PHE A 547 22.12 1.91 20.60
N VAL A 548 20.89 1.88 20.10
CA VAL A 548 20.29 3.01 19.38
C VAL A 548 18.94 3.31 20.02
N GLU A 549 18.84 4.49 20.61
CA GLU A 549 17.59 5.08 21.09
C GLU A 549 16.95 5.86 19.95
N LEU A 550 15.65 5.66 19.76
CA LEU A 550 14.92 6.28 18.68
C LEU A 550 13.70 7.03 19.25
N ILE A 551 13.76 8.35 19.12
CA ILE A 551 12.70 9.28 19.51
C ILE A 551 11.87 9.64 18.26
N ALA A 552 11.53 8.62 17.47
CA ALA A 552 10.89 8.74 16.16
C ALA A 552 10.58 7.34 15.60
N PRO A 553 9.34 6.82 15.54
CA PRO A 553 9.12 5.47 15.01
C PRO A 553 9.75 5.32 13.61
N PRO A 554 10.22 4.12 13.22
CA PRO A 554 10.77 3.90 11.89
C PRO A 554 9.81 4.46 10.85
N TYR A 555 10.33 5.27 9.94
CA TYR A 555 9.54 5.78 8.83
C TYR A 555 9.24 4.59 7.93
N ASN A 556 8.08 3.99 8.15
CA ASN A 556 7.50 3.04 7.23
C ASN A 556 6.53 3.85 6.38
N GLN A 557 6.73 3.84 5.06
CA GLN A 557 5.88 4.55 4.09
C GLN A 557 4.50 3.90 3.93
N ALA A 558 4.16 2.96 4.82
CA ALA A 558 3.06 2.01 4.71
C ALA A 558 1.96 2.31 5.73
#